data_AF-A0A7M7MBP7-F1
#
_entry.id   AF-A0A7M7MBP7-F1
#
_cell.length_a   1.000
_cell.length_b   1.000
_cell.length_c   1.000
_cell.angle_alpha   90.00
_cell.angle_beta   90.00
_cell.angle_gamma   90.00
#
_symmetry.space_group_name_H-M   'P 1'
#
loop_
_entity.id
_entity.type
_entity.pdbx_description
1 polymer ?
#
loop_
_entity_poly.entity_id
_entity_poly.type
_entity_poly.pdbx_seq_one_letter_code
_entity_poly.pdbx_strand_id
1 'polypeptide(L)'
;MASLTATPPLRKATSWRVTQICLYLASLAFSIGTLIGYKSLNALFDNDIASCILNATAIVIDKENSQNCSLTLERPSEHTCKFVYFDVICSVIYSIIGCWFFIACTSEAKTRPDETVIQSWKLVVPSIFFTCILLLLSLICSSFITSGLASFLDSFTQQTNKFNCLRFKLSNHLTLINATSFSNQVRTFGVVAETFTWLCTTTWLLALGLLICRCCVAADFVTSNEYMIVADDSDDFEPESRVATSTPVPSPEAGPATTSSRPGPSQVPEFYPSPNET
;
A
#
# COMPACT_ATOMS: atom_id res chain seq x y z
N MET A 1 37.44 41.22 1.01
CA MET A 1 36.36 40.72 1.89
C MET A 1 35.53 39.75 1.08
N ALA A 2 35.68 38.44 1.32
CA ALA A 2 34.91 37.41 0.63
C ALA A 2 33.65 37.12 1.44
N SER A 3 32.49 37.34 0.82
CA SER A 3 31.18 36.98 1.38
C SER A 3 31.05 35.46 1.37
N LEU A 4 31.07 34.84 2.54
CA LEU A 4 30.72 33.43 2.73
C LEU A 4 29.21 33.30 2.58
N THR A 5 28.77 32.91 1.39
CA THR A 5 27.41 32.41 1.15
C THR A 5 27.23 31.08 1.88
N ALA A 6 26.76 31.15 3.11
CA ALA A 6 26.26 29.98 3.84
C ALA A 6 24.99 29.49 3.14
N THR A 7 25.10 28.38 2.41
CA THR A 7 23.93 27.67 1.88
C THR A 7 23.17 27.01 3.04
N PRO A 8 21.84 27.19 3.15
CA PRO A 8 21.07 26.53 4.20
C PRO A 8 21.03 25.01 3.97
N PRO A 9 20.96 24.20 5.05
CA PRO A 9 21.08 22.76 4.94
C PRO A 9 19.78 22.12 4.40
N LEU A 10 19.73 21.87 3.09
CA LEU A 10 18.65 21.13 2.41
C LEU A 10 18.51 19.63 2.81
N ARG A 11 19.13 19.18 3.91
CA ARG A 11 19.49 17.75 4.09
C ARG A 11 18.52 16.89 4.91
N LYS A 12 17.49 17.45 5.57
CA LYS A 12 16.64 16.67 6.51
C LYS A 12 15.33 16.15 5.91
N ALA A 13 14.69 16.87 4.98
CA ALA A 13 13.40 16.45 4.39
C ALA A 13 13.54 15.21 3.47
N THR A 14 14.73 14.93 2.95
CA THR A 14 14.98 13.84 2.00
C THR A 14 15.05 12.46 2.65
N SER A 15 15.56 12.37 3.90
CA SER A 15 15.80 11.08 4.55
C SER A 15 14.51 10.30 4.80
N TRP A 16 13.48 10.97 5.33
CA TRP A 16 12.20 10.32 5.67
C TRP A 16 11.47 9.78 4.45
N ARG A 17 11.53 10.52 3.33
CA ARG A 17 10.93 10.10 2.06
C ARG A 17 11.58 8.82 1.55
N VAL A 18 12.90 8.77 1.56
CA VAL A 18 13.65 7.57 1.17
C VAL A 18 13.29 6.40 2.09
N THR A 19 13.21 6.62 3.40
CA THR A 19 12.80 5.57 4.34
C THR A 19 11.39 5.06 4.04
N GLN A 20 10.41 5.93 3.80
CA GLN A 20 9.04 5.52 3.48
C GLN A 20 8.97 4.70 2.16
N ILE A 21 9.69 5.14 1.12
CA ILE A 21 9.78 4.41 -0.15
C ILE A 21 10.42 3.03 0.07
N CYS A 22 11.50 2.96 0.84
CA CYS A 22 12.14 1.70 1.20
C CYS A 22 11.19 0.75 1.94
N LEU A 23 10.34 1.26 2.83
CA LEU A 23 9.35 0.45 3.53
C LEU A 23 8.26 -0.09 2.59
N TYR A 24 7.77 0.71 1.64
CA TYR A 24 6.81 0.22 0.64
C TYR A 24 7.44 -0.81 -0.31
N LEU A 25 8.69 -0.62 -0.72
CA LEU A 25 9.42 -1.61 -1.52
C LEU A 25 9.69 -2.91 -0.73
N ALA A 26 9.99 -2.81 0.56
CA ALA A 26 10.13 -3.96 1.44
C ALA A 26 8.80 -4.71 1.59
N SER A 27 7.69 -3.98 1.81
CA SER A 27 6.34 -4.57 1.87
C SER A 27 5.97 -5.30 0.58
N LEU A 28 6.28 -4.70 -0.58
CA LEU A 28 6.11 -5.33 -1.89
C LEU A 28 6.88 -6.65 -1.98
N ALA A 29 8.18 -6.63 -1.65
CA ALA A 29 9.02 -7.82 -1.69
C ALA A 29 8.53 -8.91 -0.72
N PHE A 30 8.09 -8.51 0.48
CA PHE A 30 7.59 -9.44 1.48
C PHE A 30 6.23 -10.04 1.09
N SER A 31 5.34 -9.26 0.49
CA SER A 31 4.07 -9.75 -0.05
C SER A 31 4.27 -10.80 -1.16
N ILE A 32 5.24 -10.56 -2.04
CA ILE A 32 5.64 -11.55 -3.07
C ILE A 32 6.24 -12.81 -2.41
N GLY A 33 7.07 -12.65 -1.38
CA GLY A 33 7.62 -13.75 -0.60
C GLY A 33 6.54 -14.63 0.05
N THR A 34 5.52 -14.00 0.65
CA THR A 34 4.32 -14.70 1.17
C THR A 34 3.64 -15.50 0.07
N LEU A 35 3.41 -14.89 -1.10
CA LEU A 35 2.75 -15.56 -2.22
C LEU A 35 3.54 -16.78 -2.71
N ILE A 36 4.86 -16.65 -2.84
CA ILE A 36 5.75 -17.74 -3.25
C ILE A 36 5.69 -18.87 -2.23
N GLY A 37 5.89 -18.58 -0.94
CA GLY A 37 5.82 -19.60 0.11
C GLY A 37 4.47 -20.32 0.13
N TYR A 38 3.38 -19.57 0.07
CA TYR A 38 2.03 -20.12 0.10
C TYR A 38 1.70 -20.94 -1.14
N LYS A 39 2.05 -20.44 -2.34
CA LYS A 39 1.84 -21.14 -3.61
C LYS A 39 2.69 -22.42 -3.69
N SER A 40 3.95 -22.35 -3.28
CA SER A 40 4.84 -23.52 -3.24
C SER A 40 4.30 -24.59 -2.29
N LEU A 41 3.75 -24.19 -1.14
CA LEU A 41 3.11 -25.11 -0.21
C LEU A 41 1.86 -25.77 -0.83
N ASN A 42 0.99 -25.00 -1.50
CA ASN A 42 -0.19 -25.57 -2.18
C ASN A 42 0.21 -26.49 -3.34
N ALA A 43 1.25 -26.14 -4.09
CA ALA A 43 1.76 -26.94 -5.20
C ALA A 43 2.29 -28.31 -4.75
N LEU A 44 2.79 -28.45 -3.52
CA LEU A 44 3.20 -29.75 -2.98
C LEU A 44 2.04 -30.75 -2.88
N PHE A 45 0.81 -30.26 -2.77
CA PHE A 45 -0.38 -31.09 -2.65
C PHE A 45 -1.22 -31.12 -3.92
N ASP A 46 -0.61 -30.69 -5.04
CA ASP A 46 -1.27 -30.58 -6.35
C ASP A 46 -2.61 -29.82 -6.27
N ASN A 47 -2.65 -28.86 -5.34
CA ASN A 47 -3.82 -28.06 -5.06
C ASN A 47 -3.80 -26.85 -5.99
N ASP A 48 -4.91 -26.68 -6.72
CA ASP A 48 -5.17 -25.48 -7.50
C ASP A 48 -5.13 -24.23 -6.60
N ILE A 49 -4.94 -23.05 -7.17
CA ILE A 49 -4.85 -21.77 -6.43
C ILE A 49 -6.09 -21.55 -5.53
N ALA A 50 -7.23 -22.16 -5.88
CA ALA A 50 -8.47 -22.13 -5.10
C ALA A 50 -8.49 -23.05 -3.86
N SER A 51 -7.58 -24.03 -3.78
CA SER A 51 -7.57 -25.05 -2.73
C SER A 51 -6.63 -24.68 -1.60
N CYS A 52 -7.19 -24.49 -0.41
CA CYS A 52 -6.50 -24.04 0.79
C CYS A 52 -5.86 -25.20 1.56
N ILE A 53 -4.58 -25.07 1.90
CA ILE A 53 -3.95 -25.96 2.89
C ILE A 53 -4.17 -25.48 4.34
N LEU A 54 -4.47 -24.19 4.54
CA LEU A 54 -4.68 -23.64 5.88
C LEU A 54 -5.86 -24.31 6.54
N ASN A 55 -5.62 -24.86 7.74
CA ASN A 55 -6.60 -25.60 8.53
C ASN A 55 -7.11 -26.88 7.85
N ALA A 56 -6.42 -27.38 6.83
CA ALA A 56 -6.70 -28.70 6.25
C ALA A 56 -6.28 -29.80 7.22
N THR A 57 -7.05 -30.88 7.22
CA THR A 57 -6.74 -32.07 8.02
C THR A 57 -6.15 -33.12 7.09
N ALA A 58 -4.92 -33.53 7.41
CA ALA A 58 -4.28 -34.63 6.69
C ALA A 58 -4.97 -35.95 7.07
N ILE A 59 -5.27 -36.78 6.07
CA ILE A 59 -5.85 -38.11 6.26
C ILE A 59 -5.00 -39.11 5.47
N VAL A 60 -4.62 -40.20 6.14
CA VAL A 60 -3.97 -41.35 5.49
C VAL A 60 -5.05 -42.38 5.18
N ILE A 61 -5.31 -42.62 3.90
CA ILE A 61 -6.45 -43.45 3.46
C ILE A 61 -6.08 -44.92 3.32
N ASP A 62 -4.86 -45.22 2.84
CA ASP A 62 -4.52 -46.58 2.45
C ASP A 62 -3.05 -46.90 2.74
N LYS A 63 -2.84 -48.11 3.24
CA LYS A 63 -1.52 -48.69 3.54
C LYS A 63 -1.28 -49.83 2.58
N GLU A 64 -0.88 -49.50 1.36
CA GLU A 64 -0.67 -50.46 0.26
C GLU A 64 0.39 -51.53 0.63
N ASN A 65 1.38 -51.15 1.45
CA ASN A 65 2.34 -52.02 2.14
C ASN A 65 2.80 -51.36 3.45
N SER A 66 3.51 -52.08 4.33
CA SER A 66 3.82 -51.65 5.71
C SER A 66 4.49 -50.27 5.88
N GLN A 67 4.94 -49.60 4.81
CA GLN A 67 5.64 -48.31 4.81
C GLN A 67 5.18 -47.31 3.73
N ASN A 68 4.24 -47.66 2.85
CA ASN A 68 3.71 -46.76 1.81
C ASN A 68 2.31 -46.29 2.20
N CYS A 69 2.10 -44.98 2.26
CA CYS A 69 0.85 -44.38 2.70
C CYS A 69 0.25 -43.51 1.59
N SER A 70 -1.05 -43.64 1.33
CA SER A 70 -1.77 -42.66 0.53
C SER A 70 -2.20 -41.47 1.39
N LEU A 71 -1.90 -40.25 0.94
CA LEU A 71 -2.19 -39.02 1.67
C LEU A 71 -3.25 -38.21 0.91
N THR A 72 -4.32 -37.86 1.63
CA THR A 72 -5.40 -37.00 1.15
C THR A 72 -5.64 -35.90 2.18
N LEU A 73 -6.12 -34.74 1.73
CA LEU A 73 -6.53 -33.66 2.62
C LEU A 73 -8.04 -33.56 2.66
N GLU A 74 -8.59 -33.54 3.88
CA GLU A 74 -9.93 -33.05 4.12
C GLU A 74 -9.87 -31.52 4.27
N ARG A 75 -10.69 -30.84 3.47
CA ARG A 75 -10.54 -29.41 3.19
C ARG A 75 -11.54 -28.58 4.01
N PRO A 76 -11.08 -27.47 4.63
CA PRO A 76 -11.95 -26.50 5.27
C PRO A 76 -12.44 -25.46 4.23
N SER A 77 -13.17 -24.46 4.70
CA SER A 77 -13.82 -23.45 3.86
C SER A 77 -12.87 -22.63 2.99
N GLU A 78 -13.30 -22.31 1.77
CA GLU A 78 -12.51 -21.58 0.75
C GLU A 78 -12.24 -20.10 1.10
N HIS A 79 -12.99 -19.53 2.05
CA HIS A 79 -12.98 -18.10 2.34
C HIS A 79 -11.64 -17.61 2.90
N THR A 80 -11.01 -18.38 3.77
CA THR A 80 -9.72 -18.04 4.38
C THR A 80 -8.61 -17.96 3.32
N CYS A 81 -8.64 -18.85 2.34
CA CYS A 81 -7.66 -18.87 1.25
C CYS A 81 -7.79 -17.62 0.37
N LYS A 82 -9.03 -17.33 -0.05
CA LYS A 82 -9.36 -16.16 -0.87
C LYS A 82 -8.95 -14.87 -0.16
N PHE A 83 -9.09 -14.83 1.17
CA PHE A 83 -8.64 -13.70 1.98
C PHE A 83 -7.12 -13.49 1.95
N VAL A 84 -6.32 -14.56 2.09
CA VAL A 84 -4.84 -14.45 2.02
C VAL A 84 -4.39 -13.89 0.68
N TYR A 85 -4.95 -14.38 -0.42
CA TYR A 85 -4.64 -13.84 -1.76
C TYR A 85 -5.08 -12.38 -1.92
N PHE A 86 -6.27 -12.05 -1.42
CA PHE A 86 -6.79 -10.69 -1.45
C PHE A 86 -5.86 -9.72 -0.69
N ASP A 87 -5.45 -10.06 0.53
CA ASP A 87 -4.53 -9.25 1.34
C ASP A 87 -3.19 -9.03 0.60
N VAL A 88 -2.59 -10.08 0.05
CA VAL A 88 -1.34 -9.99 -0.71
C VAL A 88 -1.49 -9.07 -1.93
N ILE A 89 -2.56 -9.24 -2.72
CA ILE A 89 -2.81 -8.42 -3.92
C ILE A 89 -3.03 -6.95 -3.52
N CYS A 90 -3.83 -6.69 -2.48
CA CYS A 90 -4.03 -5.35 -1.95
C CYS A 90 -2.70 -4.73 -1.50
N SER A 91 -1.91 -5.45 -0.72
CA SER A 91 -0.60 -5.00 -0.22
C SER A 91 0.35 -4.62 -1.38
N VAL A 92 0.41 -5.43 -2.44
CA VAL A 92 1.20 -5.15 -3.66
C VAL A 92 0.73 -3.87 -4.34
N ILE A 93 -0.57 -3.75 -4.62
CA ILE A 93 -1.14 -2.58 -5.32
C ILE A 93 -0.88 -1.30 -4.52
N TYR A 94 -1.15 -1.32 -3.22
CA TYR A 94 -0.97 -0.15 -2.37
C TYR A 94 0.51 0.21 -2.17
N SER A 95 1.42 -0.76 -2.14
CA SER A 95 2.86 -0.48 -2.10
C SER A 95 3.31 0.27 -3.36
N ILE A 96 2.82 -0.12 -4.54
CA ILE A 96 3.13 0.57 -5.81
C ILE A 96 2.55 1.99 -5.82
N ILE A 97 1.27 2.13 -5.45
CA ILE A 97 0.58 3.44 -5.37
C ILE A 97 1.28 4.35 -4.35
N GLY A 98 1.67 3.82 -3.19
CA GLY A 98 2.42 4.53 -2.16
C GLY A 98 3.77 5.04 -2.69
N CYS A 99 4.57 4.17 -3.31
CA CYS A 99 5.82 4.57 -3.96
C CYS A 99 5.59 5.69 -4.99
N TRP A 100 4.58 5.53 -5.86
CA TRP A 100 4.24 6.52 -6.87
C TRP A 100 3.92 7.90 -6.25
N PHE A 101 3.06 7.94 -5.24
CA PHE A 101 2.70 9.20 -4.58
C PHE A 101 3.89 9.91 -3.95
N PHE A 102 4.78 9.17 -3.26
CA PHE A 102 5.96 9.77 -2.64
C PHE A 102 7.03 10.21 -3.66
N ILE A 103 7.10 9.58 -4.84
CA ILE A 103 7.99 9.98 -5.93
C ILE A 103 7.42 11.19 -6.70
N ALA A 104 6.18 11.09 -7.18
CA ALA A 104 5.57 12.07 -8.08
C ALA A 104 5.22 13.38 -7.36
N CYS A 105 4.50 13.32 -6.23
CA CYS A 105 4.02 14.52 -5.54
C CYS A 105 5.13 15.31 -4.84
N THR A 106 6.35 14.79 -4.76
CA THR A 106 7.46 15.46 -4.07
C THR A 106 8.58 15.93 -4.99
N SER A 107 8.56 15.51 -6.27
CA SER A 107 9.49 15.99 -7.30
C SER A 107 9.20 17.46 -7.67
N GLU A 108 7.92 17.83 -7.74
CA GLU A 108 7.49 19.20 -8.07
C GLU A 108 7.68 20.21 -6.93
N ALA A 109 7.83 19.75 -5.69
CA ALA A 109 8.09 20.60 -4.53
C ALA A 109 9.45 21.32 -4.55
N LYS A 110 10.35 20.97 -5.50
CA LYS A 110 11.65 21.64 -5.67
C LYS A 110 11.55 23.04 -6.28
N THR A 111 10.44 23.38 -6.94
CA THR A 111 10.32 24.64 -7.71
C THR A 111 9.55 25.75 -6.98
N ARG A 112 8.76 25.45 -5.94
CA ARG A 112 8.10 26.44 -5.06
C ARG A 112 8.00 25.95 -3.61
N PRO A 113 8.81 26.48 -2.68
CA PRO A 113 8.81 26.04 -1.28
C PRO A 113 7.53 26.42 -0.50
N ASP A 114 6.86 27.50 -0.87
CA ASP A 114 5.75 28.09 -0.11
C ASP A 114 4.45 27.26 -0.20
N GLU A 115 4.29 26.44 -1.24
CA GLU A 115 3.11 25.57 -1.47
C GLU A 115 3.27 24.18 -0.82
N THR A 116 4.47 23.83 -0.34
CA THR A 116 4.83 22.46 0.06
C THR A 116 4.17 22.00 1.36
N VAL A 117 3.93 22.93 2.30
CA VAL A 117 3.32 22.64 3.60
C VAL A 117 1.82 22.33 3.44
N ILE A 118 1.12 23.08 2.57
CA ILE A 118 -0.31 22.93 2.30
C ILE A 118 -0.60 21.67 1.45
N GLN A 119 0.35 21.19 0.64
CA GLN A 119 0.19 19.94 -0.11
C GLN A 119 0.49 18.68 0.73
N SER A 120 1.40 18.77 1.71
CA SER A 120 1.85 17.60 2.48
C SER A 120 0.75 16.97 3.34
N TRP A 121 -0.05 17.77 4.05
CA TRP A 121 -1.11 17.23 4.92
C TRP A 121 -2.23 16.53 4.14
N LYS A 122 -2.54 16.99 2.92
CA LYS A 122 -3.55 16.39 2.03
C LYS A 122 -3.17 14.98 1.59
N LEU A 123 -1.88 14.66 1.54
CA LEU A 123 -1.36 13.35 1.14
C LEU A 123 -1.15 12.42 2.35
N VAL A 124 -0.71 12.96 3.48
CA VAL A 124 -0.38 12.18 4.68
C VAL A 124 -1.64 11.56 5.32
N VAL A 125 -2.73 12.31 5.45
CA VAL A 125 -3.94 11.80 6.14
C VAL A 125 -4.57 10.59 5.42
N PRO A 126 -4.82 10.62 4.09
CA PRO A 126 -5.28 9.44 3.37
C PRO A 126 -4.28 8.28 3.47
N SER A 127 -2.97 8.58 3.39
CA SER A 127 -1.93 7.55 3.51
C SER A 127 -2.00 6.83 4.86
N ILE A 128 -2.21 7.54 5.97
CA ILE A 128 -2.36 6.94 7.31
C ILE A 128 -3.57 5.99 7.32
N PHE A 129 -4.71 6.44 6.79
CA PHE A 129 -5.93 5.64 6.75
C PHE A 129 -5.75 4.33 5.98
N PHE A 130 -5.21 4.38 4.76
CA PHE A 130 -4.97 3.17 3.97
C PHE A 130 -3.89 2.27 4.57
N THR A 131 -2.82 2.84 5.12
CA THR A 131 -1.77 2.09 5.81
C THR A 131 -2.33 1.36 7.03
N CYS A 132 -3.24 1.99 7.77
CA CYS A 132 -3.94 1.37 8.90
C CYS A 132 -4.81 0.19 8.46
N ILE A 133 -5.58 0.34 7.37
CA ILE A 133 -6.38 -0.76 6.81
C ILE A 133 -5.48 -1.94 6.43
N LEU A 134 -4.38 -1.68 5.71
CA LEU A 134 -3.46 -2.74 5.30
C LEU A 134 -2.79 -3.41 6.48
N LEU A 135 -2.38 -2.66 7.50
CA LEU A 135 -1.86 -3.24 8.74
C LEU A 135 -2.87 -4.19 9.38
N LEU A 136 -4.15 -3.80 9.47
CA LEU A 136 -5.20 -4.66 10.04
C LEU A 136 -5.42 -5.91 9.19
N LEU A 137 -5.48 -5.77 7.87
CA LEU A 137 -5.62 -6.91 6.94
C LEU A 137 -4.44 -7.87 7.07
N SER A 138 -3.20 -7.35 7.07
CA SER A 138 -1.98 -8.16 7.21
C SER A 138 -1.87 -8.83 8.59
N LEU A 139 -2.35 -8.18 9.66
CA LEU A 139 -2.43 -8.81 10.99
C LEU A 139 -3.41 -9.99 11.01
N ILE A 140 -4.60 -9.83 10.44
CA ILE A 140 -5.60 -10.89 10.32
C ILE A 140 -5.04 -12.03 9.45
N CYS A 141 -4.43 -11.69 8.32
CA CYS A 141 -3.81 -12.62 7.39
C CYS A 141 -2.70 -13.44 8.06
N SER A 142 -1.77 -12.78 8.75
CA SER A 142 -0.69 -13.43 9.51
C SER A 142 -1.24 -14.38 10.57
N SER A 143 -2.30 -13.95 11.28
CA SER A 143 -2.94 -14.77 12.31
C SER A 143 -3.58 -16.03 11.73
N PHE A 144 -4.25 -15.91 10.57
CA PHE A 144 -4.81 -17.04 9.85
C PHE A 144 -3.74 -17.98 9.31
N ILE A 145 -2.64 -17.43 8.77
CA ILE A 145 -1.52 -18.23 8.27
C ILE A 145 -0.87 -19.02 9.41
N THR A 146 -0.47 -18.37 10.50
CA THR A 146 0.14 -19.04 11.66
C THR A 146 -0.80 -20.09 12.25
N SER A 147 -2.06 -19.74 12.53
CA SER A 147 -3.00 -20.69 13.15
C SER A 147 -3.36 -21.85 12.22
N GLY A 148 -3.60 -21.56 10.94
CA GLY A 148 -3.96 -22.55 9.94
C GLY A 148 -2.83 -23.51 9.61
N LEU A 149 -1.59 -23.01 9.54
CA LEU A 149 -0.40 -23.85 9.35
C LEU A 149 -0.11 -24.69 10.58
N ALA A 150 -0.23 -24.14 11.79
CA ALA A 150 -0.02 -24.90 13.02
C ALA A 150 -1.01 -26.07 13.13
N SER A 151 -2.30 -25.82 12.88
CA SER A 151 -3.36 -26.85 12.86
C SER A 151 -3.09 -27.95 11.81
N PHE A 152 -2.70 -27.54 10.61
CA PHE A 152 -2.36 -28.47 9.53
C PHE A 152 -1.11 -29.31 9.88
N LEU A 153 -0.04 -28.68 10.35
CA LEU A 153 1.22 -29.36 10.69
C LEU A 153 1.05 -30.33 11.85
N ASP A 154 0.22 -29.99 12.84
CA ASP A 154 -0.10 -30.89 13.95
C ASP A 154 -0.84 -32.13 13.45
N SER A 155 -1.91 -31.93 12.66
CA SER A 155 -2.67 -33.02 12.02
C SER A 155 -1.78 -33.89 11.13
N PHE A 156 -0.93 -33.27 10.31
CA PHE A 156 0.00 -33.95 9.41
C PHE A 156 1.04 -34.77 10.16
N THR A 157 1.61 -34.22 11.23
CA THR A 157 2.61 -34.90 12.07
C THR A 157 1.98 -36.07 12.82
N GLN A 158 0.79 -35.86 13.39
CA GLN A 158 0.07 -36.90 14.13
C GLN A 158 -0.23 -38.11 13.23
N GLN A 159 -0.73 -37.87 12.02
CA GLN A 159 -1.03 -38.94 11.06
C GLN A 159 0.24 -39.64 10.58
N THR A 160 1.28 -38.88 10.23
CA THR A 160 2.55 -39.44 9.76
C THR A 160 3.20 -40.35 10.82
N ASN A 161 3.21 -39.91 12.08
CA ASN A 161 3.77 -40.67 13.20
C ASN A 161 2.92 -41.91 13.53
N LYS A 162 1.59 -41.80 13.46
CA LYS A 162 0.67 -42.91 13.74
C LYS A 162 0.89 -44.08 12.77
N PHE A 163 1.16 -43.79 11.50
CA PHE A 163 1.26 -44.81 10.45
C PHE A 163 2.69 -45.22 10.06
N ASN A 164 3.73 -44.54 10.58
CA ASN A 164 5.15 -44.80 10.28
C ASN A 164 5.44 -44.85 8.77
N CYS A 165 4.94 -43.86 8.03
CA CYS A 165 5.07 -43.78 6.58
C CYS A 165 6.51 -43.44 6.16
N LEU A 166 7.13 -44.25 5.29
CA LEU A 166 8.42 -43.90 4.65
C LEU A 166 8.21 -43.19 3.31
N ARG A 167 7.08 -43.46 2.63
CA ARG A 167 6.74 -42.84 1.36
C ARG A 167 5.28 -42.44 1.32
N PHE A 168 5.02 -41.29 0.70
CA PHE A 168 3.68 -40.80 0.42
C PHE A 168 3.33 -40.99 -1.05
N LYS A 169 2.10 -41.43 -1.30
CA LYS A 169 1.43 -41.39 -2.58
C LYS A 169 0.31 -40.36 -2.46
N LEU A 170 0.46 -39.20 -3.09
CA LEU A 170 -0.61 -38.21 -3.15
C LEU A 170 -1.65 -38.68 -4.18
N SER A 171 -2.95 -38.44 -3.94
CA SER A 171 -4.03 -39.02 -4.78
C SER A 171 -3.87 -38.75 -6.28
N ASN A 172 -3.23 -37.64 -6.66
CA ASN A 172 -3.06 -37.22 -8.05
C ASN A 172 -1.65 -37.51 -8.60
N HIS A 173 -0.69 -37.86 -7.73
CA HIS A 173 0.68 -38.17 -8.14
C HIS A 173 0.88 -39.68 -8.25
N LEU A 174 1.24 -40.14 -9.44
CA LEU A 174 1.61 -41.54 -9.68
C LEU A 174 2.94 -41.92 -9.00
N THR A 175 3.75 -40.93 -8.62
CA THR A 175 5.09 -41.08 -8.07
C THR A 175 5.09 -41.11 -6.55
N LEU A 176 5.73 -42.12 -5.95
CA LEU A 176 5.99 -42.15 -4.50
C LEU A 176 7.07 -41.14 -4.12
N ILE A 177 6.76 -40.30 -3.13
CA ILE A 177 7.68 -39.29 -2.60
C ILE A 177 8.19 -39.75 -1.24
N ASN A 178 9.47 -39.53 -0.94
CA ASN A 178 10.04 -39.81 0.37
C ASN A 178 9.38 -38.93 1.44
N ALA A 179 8.82 -39.55 2.49
CA ALA A 179 8.08 -38.87 3.54
C ALA A 179 8.90 -37.82 4.30
N THR A 180 10.18 -38.10 4.54
CA THR A 180 11.08 -37.16 5.24
C THR A 180 11.35 -35.91 4.41
N SER A 181 11.69 -36.08 3.14
CA SER A 181 11.91 -34.95 2.21
C SER A 181 10.64 -34.13 2.02
N PHE A 182 9.49 -34.80 1.85
CA PHE A 182 8.20 -34.15 1.70
C PHE A 182 7.83 -33.33 2.94
N SER A 183 7.92 -33.93 4.14
CA SER A 183 7.64 -33.25 5.41
C SER A 183 8.56 -32.03 5.62
N ASN A 184 9.85 -32.17 5.28
CA ASN A 184 10.80 -31.05 5.35
C ASN A 184 10.42 -29.91 4.39
N GLN A 185 9.97 -30.23 3.17
CA GLN A 185 9.53 -29.21 2.20
C GLN A 185 8.25 -28.50 2.66
N VAL A 186 7.26 -29.27 3.15
CA VAL A 186 6.03 -28.75 3.74
C VAL A 186 6.34 -27.77 4.87
N ARG A 187 7.20 -28.17 5.81
CA ARG A 187 7.63 -27.31 6.91
C ARG A 187 8.37 -26.07 6.42
N THR A 188 9.28 -26.23 5.46
CA THR A 188 10.08 -25.12 4.93
C THR A 188 9.20 -24.07 4.27
N PHE A 189 8.31 -24.46 3.36
CA PHE A 189 7.41 -23.51 2.70
C PHE A 189 6.39 -22.90 3.67
N GLY A 190 5.92 -23.65 4.67
CA GLY A 190 5.10 -23.12 5.75
C GLY A 190 5.83 -22.01 6.53
N VAL A 191 7.06 -22.26 6.97
CA VAL A 191 7.88 -21.27 7.69
C VAL A 191 8.18 -20.05 6.81
N VAL A 192 8.45 -20.25 5.52
CA VAL A 192 8.63 -19.13 4.57
C VAL A 192 7.37 -18.28 4.49
N ALA A 193 6.20 -18.88 4.24
CA ALA A 193 4.93 -18.16 4.14
C ALA A 193 4.60 -17.39 5.43
N GLU A 194 4.81 -18.01 6.59
CA GLU A 194 4.61 -17.39 7.89
C GLU A 194 5.57 -16.21 8.11
N THR A 195 6.87 -16.43 7.91
CA THR A 195 7.91 -15.42 8.16
C THR A 195 7.69 -14.19 7.28
N PHE A 196 7.45 -14.38 5.99
CA PHE A 196 7.26 -13.27 5.06
C PHE A 196 5.98 -12.48 5.33
N THR A 197 4.89 -13.13 5.78
CA THR A 197 3.65 -12.42 6.14
C THR A 197 3.84 -11.58 7.40
N TRP A 198 4.55 -12.11 8.40
CA TRP A 198 4.92 -11.33 9.59
C TRP A 198 5.85 -10.17 9.26
N LEU A 199 6.84 -10.37 8.39
CA LEU A 199 7.70 -9.29 7.90
C LEU A 199 6.87 -8.21 7.19
N CYS A 200 5.95 -8.58 6.31
CA CYS A 200 5.02 -7.66 5.66
C CYS A 200 4.22 -6.83 6.69
N THR A 201 3.66 -7.51 7.70
CA THR A 201 2.92 -6.86 8.79
C THR A 201 3.80 -5.87 9.56
N THR A 202 5.03 -6.26 9.90
CA THR A 202 5.97 -5.35 10.58
C THR A 202 6.33 -4.16 9.71
N THR A 203 6.48 -4.32 8.39
CA THR A 203 6.73 -3.18 7.49
C THR A 203 5.55 -2.22 7.43
N TRP A 204 4.31 -2.71 7.39
CA TRP A 204 3.12 -1.85 7.47
C TRP A 204 3.02 -1.12 8.81
N LEU A 205 3.36 -1.80 9.91
CA LEU A 205 3.40 -1.19 11.24
C LEU A 205 4.46 -0.08 11.32
N LEU A 206 5.67 -0.32 10.80
CA LEU A 206 6.73 0.68 10.74
C LEU A 206 6.34 1.86 9.85
N ALA A 207 5.73 1.59 8.69
CA ALA A 207 5.25 2.63 7.77
C ALA A 207 4.18 3.52 8.44
N LEU A 208 3.26 2.92 9.19
CA LEU A 208 2.26 3.65 9.96
C LEU A 208 2.91 4.47 11.08
N GLY A 209 3.85 3.87 11.82
CA GLY A 209 4.60 4.55 12.87
C GLY A 209 5.38 5.77 12.36
N LEU A 210 6.00 5.68 11.19
CA LEU A 210 6.68 6.82 10.55
C LEU A 210 5.70 7.93 10.17
N LEU A 211 4.53 7.58 9.60
CA LEU A 211 3.51 8.56 9.24
C LEU A 211 2.93 9.27 10.48
N ILE A 212 2.66 8.54 11.57
CA ILE A 212 2.18 9.12 12.83
C ILE A 212 3.27 10.01 13.45
N CYS A 213 4.52 9.54 13.50
CA CYS A 213 5.64 10.32 14.01
C CYS A 213 5.80 11.65 13.24
N ARG A 214 5.65 11.61 11.91
CA ARG A 214 5.64 12.81 11.06
C ARG A 214 4.54 13.81 11.45
N CYS A 215 3.33 13.33 11.77
CA CYS A 215 2.26 14.18 12.28
C CYS A 215 2.59 14.77 13.67
N CYS A 216 3.17 13.99 14.58
CA CYS A 216 3.48 14.42 15.95
C CYS A 216 4.64 15.42 16.04
N VAL A 217 5.71 15.21 15.25
CA VAL A 217 6.92 16.06 15.29
C VAL A 217 6.69 17.40 14.57
N ALA A 218 5.52 17.58 13.94
CA ALA A 218 5.20 18.76 13.15
C ALA A 218 6.30 19.11 12.13
N ALA A 219 7.00 18.08 11.62
CA ALA A 219 8.15 18.25 10.74
C ALA A 219 7.82 18.99 9.44
N ASP A 220 6.53 19.03 9.09
CA ASP A 220 6.01 19.78 7.94
C ASP A 220 5.49 21.19 8.29
N PHE A 221 5.32 21.53 9.58
CA PHE A 221 4.79 22.81 10.04
C PHE A 221 5.86 23.79 10.53
N VAL A 222 7.15 23.48 10.35
CA VAL A 222 8.20 24.48 10.55
C VAL A 222 8.15 25.44 9.36
N THR A 223 7.19 26.36 9.39
CA THR A 223 7.27 27.61 8.65
C THR A 223 8.52 28.33 9.15
N SER A 224 9.52 28.48 8.27
CA SER A 224 10.61 29.41 8.52
C SER A 224 9.97 30.79 8.65
N ASN A 225 9.68 31.22 9.88
CA ASN A 225 9.34 32.59 10.20
C ASN A 225 10.64 33.40 10.05
N GLU A 226 11.06 33.60 8.81
CA GLU A 226 12.05 34.59 8.43
C GLU A 226 11.29 35.71 7.71
N TYR A 227 10.39 36.36 8.45
CA TYR A 227 9.86 37.66 8.07
C TYR A 227 10.56 38.72 8.93
N MET A 228 10.85 39.86 8.28
CA MET A 228 11.29 41.14 8.85
C MET A 228 12.74 41.25 9.33
N ILE A 229 13.63 41.61 8.39
CA ILE A 229 14.37 42.86 8.60
C ILE A 229 13.76 43.89 7.65
N VAL A 230 13.06 44.84 8.26
CA VAL A 230 12.73 46.14 7.69
C VAL A 230 14.05 46.86 7.39
N ALA A 231 14.27 47.23 6.14
CA ALA A 231 14.95 48.46 5.76
C ALA A 231 13.90 49.15 4.87
N ASP A 232 13.09 50.10 5.31
CA ASP A 232 13.45 51.44 5.81
C ASP A 232 14.80 51.95 5.30
N ASP A 233 14.92 52.02 3.97
CA ASP A 233 15.70 53.07 3.34
C ASP A 233 14.74 54.23 3.05
N SER A 234 14.61 55.09 4.06
CA SER A 234 14.39 56.51 3.86
C SER A 234 15.62 57.10 3.18
N ASP A 235 15.55 57.31 1.86
CA ASP A 235 16.46 58.25 1.19
C ASP A 235 15.64 59.25 0.36
N ASP A 236 15.78 60.49 0.79
CA ASP A 236 15.31 61.74 0.20
C ASP A 236 15.54 61.80 -1.31
N PHE A 237 14.52 62.16 -2.10
CA PHE A 237 14.68 63.05 -3.26
C PHE A 237 13.31 63.58 -3.77
N GLU A 238 12.96 64.79 -3.34
CA GLU A 238 12.22 65.79 -4.12
C GLU A 238 12.83 67.16 -3.77
N PRO A 239 12.82 68.21 -4.63
CA PRO A 239 11.78 68.49 -5.64
C PRO A 239 12.28 69.09 -6.99
N GLU A 240 11.50 69.02 -8.07
CA GLU A 240 11.38 70.18 -8.96
C GLU A 240 10.04 70.21 -9.74
N SER A 241 9.37 71.35 -9.59
CA SER A 241 8.04 71.70 -10.10
C SER A 241 8.03 72.24 -11.53
N ARG A 242 6.83 72.20 -12.15
CA ARG A 242 6.21 73.08 -13.19
C ARG A 242 5.76 72.28 -14.42
N VAL A 243 4.57 72.43 -15.02
CA VAL A 243 3.50 73.42 -14.94
C VAL A 243 2.19 72.80 -15.47
N ALA A 244 1.06 73.28 -14.94
CA ALA A 244 -0.30 72.92 -15.30
C ALA A 244 -0.76 73.50 -16.65
N THR A 245 -1.63 72.78 -17.37
CA THR A 245 -2.67 73.38 -18.21
C THR A 245 -3.98 72.57 -18.12
N SER A 246 -5.04 73.30 -17.86
CA SER A 246 -6.44 72.95 -17.58
C SER A 246 -7.27 72.49 -18.81
N THR A 247 -8.21 71.55 -18.54
CA THR A 247 -9.62 71.35 -18.97
C THR A 247 -10.23 72.20 -20.12
N PRO A 248 -11.32 71.78 -20.85
CA PRO A 248 -12.54 71.11 -20.33
C PRO A 248 -13.32 70.11 -21.24
N VAL A 249 -14.33 69.50 -20.60
CA VAL A 249 -15.43 68.61 -21.08
C VAL A 249 -16.45 69.36 -21.98
N PRO A 250 -17.14 68.71 -22.95
CA PRO A 250 -18.57 68.38 -22.76
C PRO A 250 -19.06 67.03 -23.36
N SER A 251 -19.93 66.31 -22.62
CA SER A 251 -21.03 65.44 -23.12
C SER A 251 -22.20 66.31 -23.67
N PRO A 252 -23.34 65.82 -24.22
CA PRO A 252 -23.92 64.45 -24.32
C PRO A 252 -24.62 64.09 -25.67
N GLU A 253 -25.14 62.86 -25.83
CA GLU A 253 -26.47 62.49 -26.42
C GLU A 253 -26.56 60.96 -26.69
N ALA A 254 -27.45 60.25 -25.99
CA ALA A 254 -28.74 59.69 -26.45
C ALA A 254 -28.60 58.39 -27.29
N GLY A 255 -28.69 57.18 -26.71
CA GLY A 255 -29.94 56.40 -26.46
C GLY A 255 -30.23 55.42 -27.63
N PRO A 256 -31.11 54.38 -27.53
CA PRO A 256 -31.72 53.71 -26.37
C PRO A 256 -31.62 52.16 -26.38
N ALA A 257 -32.19 51.56 -25.32
CA ALA A 257 -32.73 50.20 -25.06
C ALA A 257 -32.62 49.12 -26.18
N THR A 258 -32.54 47.82 -25.89
CA THR A 258 -33.67 47.02 -25.36
C THR A 258 -33.23 45.58 -24.99
N THR A 259 -33.85 45.02 -23.93
CA THR A 259 -34.23 43.58 -23.72
C THR A 259 -33.12 42.50 -23.68
N SER A 260 -33.18 41.40 -22.94
CA SER A 260 -34.12 40.80 -21.98
C SER A 260 -33.48 39.48 -21.51
N SER A 261 -33.89 39.03 -20.33
CA SER A 261 -33.99 37.61 -19.90
C SER A 261 -32.72 36.77 -19.66
N ARG A 262 -32.35 36.68 -18.38
CA ARG A 262 -32.08 35.41 -17.65
C ARG A 262 -33.42 34.69 -17.38
N PRO A 263 -33.51 33.49 -16.77
CA PRO A 263 -32.60 32.34 -16.62
C PRO A 263 -33.30 30.99 -16.95
N GLY A 264 -32.60 29.84 -16.93
CA GLY A 264 -33.29 28.55 -16.82
C GLY A 264 -32.51 27.28 -17.20
N PRO A 265 -32.36 26.28 -16.29
CA PRO A 265 -31.59 25.04 -16.49
C PRO A 265 -32.48 23.83 -16.83
N SER A 266 -31.94 22.81 -17.52
CA SER A 266 -32.53 21.45 -17.71
C SER A 266 -31.86 20.75 -18.91
N GLN A 267 -31.59 19.44 -19.01
CA GLN A 267 -31.84 18.24 -18.22
C GLN A 267 -30.76 17.19 -18.57
N VAL A 268 -30.58 16.24 -17.65
CA VAL A 268 -29.99 14.91 -17.82
C VAL A 268 -30.85 14.05 -18.77
N PRO A 269 -30.26 13.15 -19.56
CA PRO A 269 -30.98 11.95 -20.01
C PRO A 269 -30.49 10.70 -19.27
N GLU A 270 -31.46 10.03 -18.64
CA GLU A 270 -31.43 8.62 -18.26
C GLU A 270 -31.13 7.72 -19.46
N PHE A 271 -30.35 6.67 -19.26
CA PHE A 271 -30.24 5.55 -20.19
C PHE A 271 -30.54 4.27 -19.41
N TYR A 272 -31.73 3.70 -19.64
CA TYR A 272 -32.09 2.34 -19.22
C TYR A 272 -31.81 1.35 -20.38
N PRO A 273 -31.43 0.09 -20.07
CA PRO A 273 -31.08 -0.91 -21.07
C PRO A 273 -32.32 -1.68 -21.58
N SER A 274 -32.28 -2.09 -22.84
CA SER A 274 -33.28 -2.98 -23.44
C SER A 274 -32.92 -4.47 -23.23
N PRO A 275 -33.92 -5.36 -23.08
CA PRO A 275 -33.74 -6.78 -22.77
C PRO A 275 -33.71 -7.68 -24.02
N ASN A 276 -33.05 -8.83 -23.85
CA ASN A 276 -33.24 -10.16 -24.47
C ASN A 276 -33.51 -10.28 -25.98
N GLU A 277 -32.60 -10.98 -26.66
CA GLU A 277 -32.97 -11.98 -27.67
C GLU A 277 -32.13 -13.26 -27.49
N THR A 278 -32.87 -14.37 -27.25
CA THR A 278 -32.59 -15.81 -27.51
C THR A 278 -31.31 -16.48 -27.02
#